data_AF-X1J1N3-F1
#
_entry.id   AF-X1J1N3-F1
#
_cell.length_a   1.000
_cell.length_b   1.000
_cell.length_c   1.000
_cell.angle_alpha   90.00
_cell.angle_beta   90.00
_cell.angle_gamma   90.00
#
_symmetry.space_group_name_H-M   'P 1'
#
loop_
_entity.id
_entity.type
_entity.pdbx_description
1 polymer ?
#
loop_
_entity_poly.entity_id
_entity_poly.type
_entity_poly.pdbx_seq_one_letter_code
_entity_poly.pdbx_strand_id
1 'polypeptide(L)'
;MFLLAESFNQDISNWDVSTVTSMYQMFRSAVSFNQDIGSWEVSSVSDMTLMFSGVTLSTANYDSLLTGWASLPTLQSGVFFDAGNSQYSLAAESARQSLLDTPNSWMISDGGIIHSPDFWILSPFSIDELGYGHGNYTWAQVVNEEWCSGSGTLNDPYVIKNLVINGQGSDFCLSIQFSEEYFIVENCTFYNTYNLNYYGGRVKRYNYEQYVLWS
;
A
#
# COMPACT_ATOMS: atom_id res chain seq x y z
N MET A 1 8.12 28.72 10.76
CA MET A 1 7.54 29.95 10.17
C MET A 1 6.11 30.16 10.65
N PHE A 2 5.29 29.12 10.59
CA PHE A 2 3.92 29.04 11.13
C PHE A 2 3.84 28.19 12.42
N LEU A 3 4.88 28.22 13.25
CA LEU A 3 4.93 27.52 14.53
C LEU A 3 3.77 27.99 15.42
N LEU A 4 2.95 27.05 15.93
CA LEU A 4 1.74 27.29 16.73
C LEU A 4 0.63 28.09 16.00
N ALA A 5 0.68 28.21 14.67
CA ALA A 5 -0.38 28.88 13.90
C ALA A 5 -1.54 27.90 13.63
N GLU A 6 -2.26 27.50 14.68
CA GLU A 6 -3.23 26.38 14.67
C GLU A 6 -4.28 26.45 13.53
N SER A 7 -4.72 27.65 13.15
CA SER A 7 -5.72 27.90 12.10
C SER A 7 -5.14 28.18 10.71
N PHE A 8 -3.82 28.13 10.53
CA PHE A 8 -3.20 28.46 9.25
C PHE A 8 -3.38 27.32 8.23
N ASN A 9 -4.09 27.63 7.14
CA ASN A 9 -4.29 26.73 6.00
C ASN A 9 -4.51 27.53 4.70
N GLN A 10 -3.68 28.55 4.46
CA GLN A 10 -3.77 29.38 3.25
C GLN A 10 -2.87 28.82 2.17
N ASP A 11 -3.27 28.96 0.89
CA ASP A 11 -2.48 28.50 -0.25
C ASP A 11 -1.10 29.19 -0.29
N ILE A 12 -0.07 28.35 -0.31
CA ILE A 12 1.35 28.73 -0.40
C ILE A 12 2.10 27.88 -1.46
N SER A 13 1.36 27.18 -2.33
CA SER A 13 1.90 26.32 -3.40
C SER A 13 2.82 27.05 -4.38
N ASN A 14 2.65 28.37 -4.50
CA ASN A 14 3.40 29.26 -5.39
C ASN A 14 4.60 29.98 -4.72
N TRP A 15 4.99 29.59 -3.50
CA TRP A 15 6.12 30.22 -2.81
C TRP A 15 7.46 29.71 -3.35
N ASP A 16 8.37 30.63 -3.67
CA ASP A 16 9.76 30.29 -3.98
C ASP A 16 10.52 30.00 -2.68
N VAL A 17 10.92 28.74 -2.51
CA VAL A 17 11.72 28.25 -1.39
C VAL A 17 13.08 27.67 -1.84
N SER A 18 13.46 27.86 -3.11
CA SER A 18 14.65 27.26 -3.74
C SER A 18 15.99 27.59 -3.06
N THR A 19 16.05 28.68 -2.30
CA THR A 19 17.23 29.14 -1.54
C THR A 19 17.15 28.85 -0.04
N VAL A 20 16.05 28.24 0.44
CA VAL A 20 15.86 27.91 1.86
C VAL A 20 16.72 26.71 2.22
N THR A 21 17.50 26.83 3.29
CA THR A 21 18.39 25.76 3.78
C THR A 21 17.86 25.04 5.03
N SER A 22 16.96 25.67 5.79
CA SER A 22 16.31 25.05 6.95
C SER A 22 14.81 25.39 6.99
N MET A 23 14.00 24.35 7.15
CA MET A 23 12.57 24.38 7.40
C MET A 23 12.25 23.88 8.83
N TYR A 24 13.20 24.03 9.76
CA TYR A 24 13.06 23.66 11.16
C TYR A 24 11.76 24.19 11.78
N GLN A 25 10.94 23.28 12.31
CA GLN A 25 9.63 23.59 12.91
C GLN A 25 8.73 24.49 12.02
N MET A 26 8.80 24.36 10.68
CA MET A 26 8.15 25.33 9.79
C MET A 26 6.64 25.43 10.03
N PHE A 27 5.95 24.29 10.22
CA PHE A 27 4.50 24.16 10.45
C PHE A 27 4.16 23.49 11.78
N ARG A 28 5.11 23.35 12.71
CA ARG A 28 4.88 22.64 13.99
C ARG A 28 3.65 23.19 14.71
N SER A 29 2.71 22.31 15.03
CA SER A 29 1.41 22.62 15.64
C SER A 29 0.50 23.56 14.83
N ALA A 30 0.72 23.75 13.53
CA ALA A 30 -0.25 24.38 12.62
C ALA A 30 -1.35 23.37 12.25
N VAL A 31 -2.17 22.97 13.22
CA VAL A 31 -3.06 21.79 13.16
C VAL A 31 -3.99 21.76 11.95
N SER A 32 -4.42 22.93 11.46
CA SER A 32 -5.31 23.06 10.29
C SER A 32 -4.58 22.95 8.93
N PHE A 33 -3.24 22.95 8.90
CA PHE A 33 -2.48 23.02 7.66
C PHE A 33 -2.59 21.73 6.84
N ASN A 34 -3.15 21.85 5.65
CA ASN A 34 -3.32 20.78 4.68
C ASN A 34 -3.39 21.37 3.26
N GLN A 35 -2.30 22.03 2.83
CA GLN A 35 -2.12 22.49 1.45
C GLN A 35 -1.19 21.55 0.68
N ASP A 36 -1.33 21.53 -0.64
CA ASP A 36 -0.34 20.92 -1.53
C ASP A 36 0.89 21.84 -1.63
N ILE A 37 2.07 21.27 -1.34
CA ILE A 37 3.38 21.90 -1.45
C ILE A 37 4.39 20.99 -2.20
N GLY A 38 3.92 19.99 -2.94
CA GLY A 38 4.79 19.12 -3.74
C GLY A 38 5.52 19.84 -4.87
N SER A 39 5.02 21.01 -5.28
CA SER A 39 5.68 21.92 -6.22
C SER A 39 6.90 22.66 -5.66
N TRP A 40 7.17 22.58 -4.36
CA TRP A 40 8.27 23.31 -3.72
C TRP A 40 9.65 22.76 -4.10
N GLU A 41 10.54 23.67 -4.47
CA GLU A 41 11.95 23.38 -4.75
C GLU A 41 12.70 23.26 -3.42
N VAL A 42 12.98 22.04 -2.96
CA VAL A 42 13.62 21.76 -1.67
C VAL A 42 15.08 21.29 -1.80
N SER A 43 15.72 21.46 -2.96
CA SER A 43 17.07 20.94 -3.26
C SER A 43 18.16 21.54 -2.37
N SER A 44 17.93 22.76 -1.85
CA SER A 44 18.83 23.47 -0.92
C SER A 44 18.62 23.11 0.56
N VAL A 45 17.53 22.43 0.92
CA VAL A 45 17.14 22.21 2.33
C VAL A 45 17.96 21.07 2.93
N SER A 46 18.62 21.34 4.07
CA SER A 46 19.40 20.34 4.82
C SER A 46 18.81 19.99 6.19
N ASP A 47 17.78 20.71 6.65
CA ASP A 47 17.09 20.47 7.92
C ASP A 47 15.58 20.70 7.81
N MET A 48 14.79 19.63 7.99
CA MET A 48 13.33 19.66 8.10
C MET A 48 12.86 19.09 9.45
N THR A 49 13.69 19.21 10.49
CA THR A 49 13.41 18.64 11.81
C THR A 49 12.17 19.28 12.43
N LEU A 50 11.25 18.44 12.90
CA LEU A 50 9.97 18.83 13.49
C LEU A 50 9.07 19.66 12.56
N MET A 51 9.26 19.62 11.24
CA MET A 51 8.56 20.47 10.27
C MET A 51 7.03 20.38 10.39
N PHE A 52 6.47 19.17 10.42
CA PHE A 52 5.04 18.89 10.59
C PHE A 52 4.71 18.23 11.95
N SER A 53 5.54 18.43 12.96
CA SER A 53 5.28 17.89 14.31
C SER A 53 3.94 18.43 14.86
N GLY A 54 2.98 17.54 15.11
CA GLY A 54 1.62 17.92 15.51
C GLY A 54 0.70 18.40 14.36
N VAL A 55 1.07 18.11 13.11
CA VAL A 55 0.24 18.30 11.90
C VAL A 55 0.00 16.94 11.25
N THR A 56 -1.04 16.83 10.43
CA THR A 56 -1.34 15.63 9.65
C THR A 56 -1.90 16.07 8.30
N LEU A 57 -1.09 15.95 7.26
CA LEU A 57 -1.52 16.17 5.89
C LEU A 57 -2.49 15.04 5.49
N SER A 58 -3.47 15.38 4.67
CA SER A 58 -4.28 14.38 3.97
C SER A 58 -3.41 13.57 3.01
N THR A 59 -3.73 12.29 2.82
CA THR A 59 -2.97 11.39 1.93
C THR A 59 -2.76 11.96 0.54
N ALA A 60 -3.77 12.61 -0.06
CA ALA A 60 -3.62 13.22 -1.38
C ALA A 60 -2.52 14.31 -1.43
N ASN A 61 -2.42 15.15 -0.40
CA ASN A 61 -1.40 16.19 -0.32
C ASN A 61 -0.02 15.61 0.06
N TYR A 62 0.02 14.57 0.89
CA TYR A 62 1.30 13.92 1.24
C TYR A 62 1.86 13.09 0.08
N ASP A 63 1.00 12.42 -0.70
CA ASP A 63 1.37 11.74 -1.95
C ASP A 63 1.92 12.74 -2.98
N SER A 64 1.26 13.91 -3.12
CA SER A 64 1.73 14.99 -4.00
C SER A 64 3.09 15.53 -3.54
N LEU A 65 3.27 15.74 -2.23
CA LEU A 65 4.54 16.15 -1.60
C LEU A 65 5.66 15.15 -1.91
N LEU A 66 5.45 13.87 -1.59
CA LEU A 66 6.45 12.81 -1.80
C LEU A 66 6.79 12.68 -3.29
N THR A 67 5.80 12.66 -4.17
CA THR A 67 5.98 12.52 -5.63
C THR A 67 6.73 13.72 -6.21
N GLY A 68 6.34 14.94 -5.81
CA GLY A 68 6.95 16.18 -6.28
C GLY A 68 8.41 16.28 -5.84
N TRP A 69 8.70 16.09 -4.55
CA TRP A 69 10.06 16.21 -4.02
C TRP A 69 10.98 15.09 -4.53
N ALA A 70 10.48 13.86 -4.68
CA ALA A 70 11.22 12.75 -5.30
C ALA A 70 11.56 12.98 -6.78
N SER A 71 10.87 13.90 -7.46
CA SER A 71 11.14 14.26 -8.87
C SER A 71 12.22 15.34 -9.04
N LEU A 72 12.69 15.95 -7.95
CA LEU A 72 13.73 16.99 -8.00
C LEU A 72 15.08 16.41 -8.44
N PRO A 73 15.87 17.16 -9.25
CA PRO A 73 17.06 16.62 -9.91
C PRO A 73 18.24 16.38 -8.95
N THR A 74 18.26 17.03 -7.80
CA THR A 74 19.30 16.93 -6.77
C THR A 74 18.69 17.21 -5.41
N LEU A 75 18.95 16.38 -4.40
CA LEU A 75 18.55 16.66 -3.02
C LEU A 75 19.78 16.62 -2.11
N GLN A 76 19.72 17.31 -0.97
CA GLN A 76 20.72 17.11 0.08
C GLN A 76 20.61 15.68 0.63
N SER A 77 21.76 15.07 0.94
CA SER A 77 21.80 13.71 1.48
C SER A 77 21.66 13.72 3.01
N GLY A 78 20.98 12.72 3.59
CA GLY A 78 20.88 12.56 5.04
C GLY A 78 19.92 13.51 5.75
N VAL A 79 19.00 14.16 5.03
CA VAL A 79 18.01 15.10 5.62
C VAL A 79 17.05 14.33 6.54
N PHE A 80 16.85 14.84 7.75
CA PHE A 80 15.76 14.38 8.62
C PHE A 80 14.49 15.20 8.34
N PHE A 81 13.41 14.50 7.99
CA PHE A 81 12.11 15.08 7.65
C PHE A 81 11.01 14.50 8.56
N ASP A 82 10.39 15.37 9.37
CA ASP A 82 9.24 15.03 10.19
C ASP A 82 7.94 15.46 9.49
N ALA A 83 7.21 14.49 8.94
CA ALA A 83 5.91 14.66 8.30
C ALA A 83 4.73 14.50 9.28
N GLY A 84 4.98 14.39 10.59
CA GLY A 84 3.96 14.17 11.60
C GLY A 84 3.29 12.80 11.46
N ASN A 85 1.97 12.74 11.63
CA ASN A 85 1.20 11.50 11.45
C ASN A 85 0.68 11.31 10.01
N SER A 86 1.21 12.07 9.04
CA SER A 86 0.75 12.01 7.64
C SER A 86 1.00 10.63 7.04
N GLN A 87 -0.01 10.05 6.38
CA GLN A 87 0.09 8.71 5.78
C GLN A 87 -0.05 8.79 4.25
N TYR A 88 0.78 8.04 3.54
CA TYR A 88 0.89 8.06 2.07
C TYR A 88 0.29 6.79 1.44
N SER A 89 -0.21 6.85 0.21
CA SER A 89 -0.78 5.69 -0.48
C SER A 89 0.28 4.82 -1.17
N LEU A 90 -0.12 3.60 -1.56
CA LEU A 90 0.71 2.70 -2.36
C LEU A 90 1.23 3.35 -3.67
N ALA A 91 0.54 4.36 -4.21
CA ALA A 91 0.98 5.08 -5.40
C ALA A 91 2.22 5.96 -5.13
N ALA A 92 2.41 6.42 -3.89
CA ALA A 92 3.55 7.25 -3.47
C ALA A 92 4.70 6.46 -2.83
N GLU A 93 4.53 5.15 -2.58
CA GLU A 93 5.57 4.28 -1.97
C GLU A 93 6.91 4.36 -2.72
N SER A 94 6.90 4.27 -4.06
CA SER A 94 8.12 4.34 -4.86
C SER A 94 8.82 5.71 -4.79
N ALA A 95 8.05 6.79 -4.69
CA ALA A 95 8.57 8.14 -4.51
C ALA A 95 9.17 8.32 -3.10
N ARG A 96 8.50 7.82 -2.06
CA ARG A 96 9.03 7.83 -0.70
C ARG A 96 10.31 7.00 -0.58
N GLN A 97 10.32 5.80 -1.16
CA GLN A 97 11.48 4.91 -1.11
C GLN A 97 12.70 5.55 -1.81
N SER A 98 12.51 6.30 -2.91
CA SER A 98 13.63 6.99 -3.57
C SER A 98 14.21 8.16 -2.76
N LEU A 99 13.46 8.74 -1.81
CA LEU A 99 13.99 9.70 -0.83
C LEU A 99 14.83 9.00 0.25
N LEU A 100 14.44 7.78 0.66
CA LEU A 100 15.17 6.97 1.65
C LEU A 100 16.42 6.29 1.08
N ASP A 101 16.40 5.90 -0.19
CA ASP A 101 17.50 5.20 -0.85
C ASP A 101 18.68 6.14 -1.17
N THR A 102 19.86 5.55 -1.40
CA THR A 102 21.02 6.31 -1.90
C THR A 102 20.73 6.85 -3.32
N PRO A 103 21.11 8.11 -3.64
CA PRO A 103 22.02 8.99 -2.90
C PRO A 103 21.35 9.88 -1.82
N ASN A 104 20.01 9.91 -1.77
CA ASN A 104 19.27 10.83 -0.92
C ASN A 104 19.40 10.44 0.56
N SER A 105 19.19 9.17 0.91
CA SER A 105 19.42 8.67 2.27
C SER A 105 18.69 9.48 3.36
N TRP A 106 17.50 9.99 3.05
CA TRP A 106 16.69 10.75 4.00
C TRP A 106 16.23 9.87 5.17
N MET A 107 15.98 10.51 6.30
CA MET A 107 15.35 9.90 7.47
C MET A 107 13.96 10.51 7.63
N ILE A 108 12.95 9.82 7.09
CA ILE A 108 11.56 10.29 7.13
C ILE A 108 10.85 9.69 8.35
N SER A 109 10.25 10.55 9.17
CA SER A 109 9.33 10.20 10.25
C SER A 109 7.92 10.58 9.81
N ASP A 110 7.08 9.58 9.54
CA ASP A 110 5.70 9.75 9.09
C ASP A 110 4.76 8.66 9.65
N GLY A 111 3.48 8.75 9.32
CA GLY A 111 2.47 7.76 9.73
C GLY A 111 2.51 6.44 8.95
N GLY A 112 3.55 6.20 8.16
CA GLY A 112 3.67 5.03 7.29
C GLY A 112 2.70 5.04 6.11
N ILE A 113 2.68 3.94 5.36
CA ILE A 113 1.73 3.73 4.27
C ILE A 113 0.32 3.66 4.87
N ILE A 114 -0.64 4.36 4.27
CA ILE A 114 -2.05 4.13 4.54
C ILE A 114 -2.44 2.81 3.89
N HIS A 115 -2.39 1.76 4.69
CA HIS A 115 -3.32 0.67 4.53
C HIS A 115 -4.72 1.29 4.71
N SER A 116 -5.51 1.33 3.64
CA SER A 116 -6.94 1.62 3.77
C SER A 116 -7.57 0.60 4.74
N PRO A 117 -8.79 0.83 5.22
CA PRO A 117 -9.61 -0.27 5.75
C PRO A 117 -9.82 -1.43 4.76
N ASP A 118 -9.33 -1.29 3.51
CA ASP A 118 -9.35 -2.25 2.42
C ASP A 118 -7.92 -2.69 1.97
N PHE A 119 -6.89 -2.71 2.85
CA PHE A 119 -5.60 -3.33 2.49
C PHE A 119 -4.76 -3.85 3.66
N TRP A 120 -5.31 -4.80 4.43
CA TRP A 120 -4.47 -5.60 5.32
C TRP A 120 -3.64 -6.62 4.53
N ILE A 121 -2.32 -6.47 4.56
CA ILE A 121 -1.40 -7.51 4.07
C ILE A 121 -1.44 -8.68 5.05
N LEU A 122 -2.42 -9.57 4.88
CA LEU A 122 -2.40 -10.91 5.47
C LEU A 122 -1.43 -11.78 4.67
N SER A 123 -0.26 -12.00 5.24
CA SER A 123 0.67 -13.03 4.79
C SER A 123 0.14 -14.44 5.10
N PRO A 124 0.50 -15.39 4.24
CA PRO A 124 -0.17 -15.68 2.97
C PRO A 124 -1.41 -16.58 3.12
N PHE A 125 -2.21 -16.65 2.07
CA PHE A 125 -3.21 -17.71 1.87
C PHE A 125 -2.51 -19.09 1.78
N SER A 126 -3.11 -20.13 2.36
CA SER A 126 -2.56 -21.49 2.37
C SER A 126 -3.18 -22.36 1.27
N ILE A 127 -2.44 -22.67 0.20
CA ILE A 127 -2.81 -23.77 -0.68
C ILE A 127 -2.36 -25.08 -0.02
N ASP A 128 -3.30 -25.92 0.38
CA ASP A 128 -3.05 -27.22 1.02
C ASP A 128 -3.76 -28.34 0.24
N GLU A 129 -3.04 -29.43 0.02
CA GLU A 129 -3.58 -30.72 -0.41
C GLU A 129 -3.83 -31.56 0.85
N LEU A 130 -5.10 -31.65 1.24
CA LEU A 130 -5.58 -32.15 2.54
C LEU A 130 -4.67 -33.21 3.22
N GLY A 131 -3.84 -32.75 4.16
CA GLY A 131 -3.28 -33.60 5.21
C GLY A 131 -1.90 -34.23 4.97
N TYR A 132 -1.14 -33.82 3.94
CA TYR A 132 0.24 -34.30 3.74
C TYR A 132 1.37 -33.34 4.15
N GLY A 133 1.03 -32.23 4.83
CA GLY A 133 2.01 -31.46 5.62
C GLY A 133 2.93 -30.54 4.82
N HIS A 134 2.46 -30.05 3.68
CA HIS A 134 3.10 -28.97 2.95
C HIS A 134 2.75 -27.63 3.63
N GLY A 135 3.77 -26.80 3.89
CA GLY A 135 3.63 -25.61 4.75
C GLY A 135 2.91 -24.43 4.09
N ASN A 136 2.92 -23.26 4.73
CA ASN A 136 2.34 -22.05 4.14
C ASN A 136 3.23 -21.52 2.99
N TYR A 137 2.66 -21.36 1.80
CA TYR A 137 3.33 -20.82 0.60
C TYR A 137 2.82 -19.41 0.26
N THR A 138 3.71 -18.52 -0.17
CA THR A 138 3.35 -17.25 -0.81
C THR A 138 3.11 -17.44 -2.32
N TRP A 139 2.41 -16.51 -2.99
CA TRP A 139 2.22 -16.56 -4.45
C TRP A 139 3.53 -16.72 -5.23
N ALA A 140 4.60 -16.06 -4.80
CA ALA A 140 5.92 -16.15 -5.43
C ALA A 140 6.58 -17.54 -5.29
N GLN A 141 6.13 -18.36 -4.33
CA GLN A 141 6.57 -19.74 -4.19
C GLN A 141 5.67 -20.68 -5.01
N VAL A 142 4.33 -20.53 -4.91
CA VAL A 142 3.33 -21.33 -5.64
C VAL A 142 3.59 -21.37 -7.16
N VAL A 143 3.98 -20.25 -7.78
CA VAL A 143 4.24 -20.20 -9.24
C VAL A 143 5.39 -21.09 -9.71
N ASN A 144 6.20 -21.63 -8.80
CA ASN A 144 7.32 -22.52 -9.10
C ASN A 144 7.05 -23.99 -8.72
N GLU A 145 5.86 -24.32 -8.25
CA GLU A 145 5.49 -25.67 -7.80
C GLU A 145 4.95 -26.53 -8.95
N GLU A 146 5.32 -27.81 -9.01
CA GLU A 146 4.96 -28.72 -10.13
C GLU A 146 3.48 -29.14 -10.13
N TRP A 147 2.76 -28.94 -9.02
CA TRP A 147 1.41 -29.47 -8.78
C TRP A 147 0.28 -28.43 -8.88
N CYS A 148 0.61 -27.14 -8.96
CA CYS A 148 -0.37 -26.05 -9.03
C CYS A 148 0.27 -24.79 -9.61
N SER A 149 -0.34 -24.16 -10.62
CA SER A 149 0.20 -22.92 -11.20
C SER A 149 -0.89 -21.91 -11.55
N GLY A 150 -0.61 -20.61 -11.40
CA GLY A 150 -1.61 -19.58 -11.65
C GLY A 150 -1.14 -18.14 -11.42
N SER A 151 -2.03 -17.19 -11.70
CA SER A 151 -1.84 -15.75 -11.46
C SER A 151 -3.18 -15.06 -11.22
N GLY A 152 -3.22 -14.03 -10.37
CA GLY A 152 -4.47 -13.32 -10.05
C GLY A 152 -4.28 -12.17 -9.08
N THR A 153 -5.37 -11.44 -8.78
CA THR A 153 -5.36 -10.33 -7.81
C THR A 153 -6.39 -10.55 -6.69
N LEU A 154 -5.92 -10.56 -5.45
CA LEU A 154 -6.78 -10.53 -4.26
C LEU A 154 -7.04 -9.05 -3.90
N ASN A 155 -8.32 -8.69 -3.73
CA ASN A 155 -8.71 -7.35 -3.30
C ASN A 155 -9.59 -7.45 -2.04
N ASP A 156 -9.39 -6.54 -1.10
CA ASP A 156 -10.16 -6.44 0.15
C ASP A 156 -11.49 -5.68 -0.10
N PRO A 157 -12.55 -5.89 0.72
CA PRO A 157 -12.82 -7.07 1.53
C PRO A 157 -13.27 -8.26 0.66
N TYR A 158 -12.44 -9.31 0.68
CA TYR A 158 -12.75 -10.66 0.22
C TYR A 158 -13.11 -10.85 -1.27
N VAL A 159 -12.65 -9.98 -2.19
CA VAL A 159 -12.92 -10.12 -3.63
C VAL A 159 -11.71 -10.65 -4.41
N ILE A 160 -11.72 -11.95 -4.70
CA ILE A 160 -10.75 -12.58 -5.61
C ILE A 160 -11.11 -12.18 -7.04
N LYS A 161 -10.20 -11.52 -7.76
CA LYS A 161 -10.40 -11.11 -9.16
C LYS A 161 -9.32 -11.64 -10.10
N ASN A 162 -9.73 -11.92 -11.35
CA ASN A 162 -8.82 -12.25 -12.46
C ASN A 162 -7.88 -13.43 -12.18
N LEU A 163 -8.26 -14.33 -11.28
CA LEU A 163 -7.45 -15.48 -10.86
C LEU A 163 -7.56 -16.60 -11.88
N VAL A 164 -6.46 -16.93 -12.55
CA VAL A 164 -6.35 -18.08 -13.45
C VAL A 164 -5.51 -19.15 -12.77
N ILE A 165 -6.08 -20.33 -12.55
CA ILE A 165 -5.43 -21.48 -11.91
C ILE A 165 -5.53 -22.72 -12.79
N ASN A 166 -4.39 -23.40 -12.97
CA ASN A 166 -4.25 -24.71 -13.57
C ASN A 166 -3.87 -25.72 -12.49
N GLY A 167 -4.78 -26.64 -12.17
CA GLY A 167 -4.56 -27.67 -11.16
C GLY A 167 -3.66 -28.83 -11.60
N GLN A 168 -3.24 -28.88 -12.87
CA GLN A 168 -2.37 -29.93 -13.44
C GLN A 168 -2.82 -31.39 -13.20
N GLY A 169 -4.10 -31.62 -12.88
CA GLY A 169 -4.62 -32.95 -12.53
C GLY A 169 -4.61 -33.25 -11.02
N SER A 170 -4.26 -32.28 -10.17
CA SER A 170 -4.45 -32.37 -8.72
C SER A 170 -5.92 -32.29 -8.34
N ASP A 171 -6.31 -33.09 -7.36
CA ASP A 171 -7.62 -33.02 -6.71
C ASP A 171 -7.79 -31.70 -5.94
N PHE A 172 -6.70 -31.08 -5.46
CA PHE A 172 -6.73 -29.86 -4.63
C PHE A 172 -5.59 -28.89 -5.01
N CYS A 173 -5.92 -27.74 -5.61
CA CYS A 173 -4.96 -26.67 -5.97
C CYS A 173 -5.39 -25.28 -5.43
N LEU A 174 -6.46 -25.20 -4.64
CA LEU A 174 -6.75 -24.01 -3.83
C LEU A 174 -7.57 -24.41 -2.60
N SER A 175 -6.96 -24.30 -1.43
CA SER A 175 -7.66 -24.29 -0.15
C SER A 175 -7.74 -22.84 0.34
N ILE A 176 -8.84 -22.47 0.97
CA ILE A 176 -9.01 -21.16 1.58
C ILE A 176 -9.71 -21.40 2.92
N GLN A 177 -8.97 -21.28 4.01
CA GLN A 177 -9.51 -21.36 5.36
C GLN A 177 -9.73 -19.94 5.91
N PHE A 178 -10.99 -19.60 6.17
CA PHE A 178 -11.37 -18.44 6.97
C PHE A 178 -12.27 -18.88 8.11
N SER A 179 -12.20 -18.20 9.26
CA SER A 179 -13.01 -18.57 10.42
C SER A 179 -14.47 -18.12 10.29
N GLU A 180 -14.77 -16.86 9.91
CA GLU A 180 -16.15 -16.33 10.04
C GLU A 180 -16.68 -15.35 8.96
N GLU A 181 -15.96 -15.03 7.86
CA GLU A 181 -16.40 -13.97 6.91
C GLU A 181 -16.67 -14.39 5.44
N TYR A 182 -17.35 -13.52 4.69
CA TYR A 182 -17.92 -13.78 3.35
C TYR A 182 -16.98 -13.34 2.22
N PHE A 183 -16.91 -14.10 1.12
CA PHE A 183 -16.07 -13.78 -0.04
C PHE A 183 -16.81 -13.78 -1.39
N ILE A 184 -16.24 -13.05 -2.33
CA ILE A 184 -16.70 -12.86 -3.71
C ILE A 184 -15.59 -13.32 -4.66
N VAL A 185 -15.95 -14.02 -5.73
CA VAL A 185 -15.02 -14.46 -6.77
C VAL A 185 -15.52 -13.93 -8.12
N GLU A 186 -14.70 -13.11 -8.79
CA GLU A 186 -15.05 -12.45 -10.05
C GLU A 186 -14.00 -12.70 -11.14
N ASN A 187 -14.45 -13.09 -12.34
CA ASN A 187 -13.57 -13.26 -13.50
C ASN A 187 -12.39 -14.23 -13.25
N CYS A 188 -12.60 -15.29 -12.46
CA CYS A 188 -11.60 -16.31 -12.17
C CYS A 188 -11.83 -17.57 -13.00
N THR A 189 -10.76 -18.17 -13.51
CA THR A 189 -10.77 -19.37 -14.36
C THR A 189 -9.99 -20.49 -13.69
N PHE A 190 -10.64 -21.63 -13.44
CA PHE A 190 -10.02 -22.83 -12.87
C PHE A 190 -10.11 -23.96 -13.90
N TYR A 191 -9.01 -24.64 -14.18
CA TYR A 191 -8.98 -25.77 -15.11
C TYR A 191 -7.98 -26.85 -14.70
N ASN A 192 -8.17 -28.08 -15.19
CA ASN A 192 -7.41 -29.28 -14.80
C ASN A 192 -7.36 -29.52 -13.27
N THR A 193 -8.48 -29.37 -12.58
CA THR A 193 -8.63 -29.75 -11.17
C THR A 193 -9.94 -30.52 -10.99
N TYR A 194 -9.95 -31.51 -10.09
CA TYR A 194 -11.10 -32.40 -9.91
C TYR A 194 -12.04 -31.98 -8.77
N ASN A 195 -11.57 -31.28 -7.73
CA ASN A 195 -12.41 -30.78 -6.64
C ASN A 195 -12.05 -29.35 -6.19
N LEU A 196 -13.01 -28.43 -6.25
CA LEU A 196 -12.92 -27.12 -5.59
C LEU A 196 -13.61 -27.19 -4.22
N ASN A 197 -12.88 -27.64 -3.20
CA ASN A 197 -13.38 -27.68 -1.83
C ASN A 197 -13.23 -26.32 -1.13
N TYR A 198 -14.34 -25.65 -0.88
CA TYR A 198 -14.38 -24.41 -0.11
C TYR A 198 -14.91 -24.66 1.32
N TYR A 199 -14.07 -24.44 2.33
CA TYR A 199 -14.43 -24.63 3.74
C TYR A 199 -14.50 -23.28 4.48
N GLY A 200 -15.72 -22.81 4.75
CA GLY A 200 -15.98 -21.64 5.61
C GLY A 200 -16.25 -20.35 4.83
N GLY A 201 -17.52 -20.14 4.44
CA GLY A 201 -18.00 -18.88 3.83
C GLY A 201 -19.04 -19.10 2.72
N ARG A 202 -19.96 -18.15 2.53
CA ARG A 202 -21.01 -18.24 1.49
C ARG A 202 -20.61 -17.47 0.24
N VAL A 203 -20.42 -18.18 -0.87
CA VAL A 203 -20.17 -17.60 -2.21
C VAL A 203 -21.42 -16.89 -2.73
N LYS A 204 -21.28 -15.66 -3.24
CA LYS A 204 -22.32 -15.01 -4.06
C LYS A 204 -21.78 -14.69 -5.47
N ARG A 205 -22.42 -15.29 -6.48
CA ARG A 205 -21.97 -15.26 -7.89
C ARG A 205 -22.74 -14.24 -8.73
N TYR A 206 -22.05 -13.55 -9.63
CA TYR A 206 -22.66 -12.77 -10.72
C TYR A 206 -22.16 -13.25 -12.09
N ASN A 207 -22.85 -14.25 -12.65
CA ASN A 207 -22.77 -14.74 -14.06
C ASN A 207 -21.41 -15.30 -14.52
N TYR A 208 -21.28 -16.13 -15.56
CA TYR A 208 -21.90 -17.44 -15.86
C TYR A 208 -20.75 -18.38 -16.30
N GLU A 209 -20.80 -19.70 -16.27
CA GLU A 209 -21.81 -20.68 -15.82
C GLU A 209 -21.09 -21.80 -15.00
N GLN A 210 -21.79 -22.47 -14.07
CA GLN A 210 -21.41 -23.63 -13.22
C GLN A 210 -20.13 -23.49 -12.34
N TYR A 211 -20.08 -23.89 -11.07
CA TYR A 211 -20.99 -24.71 -10.26
C TYR A 211 -21.68 -23.95 -9.10
N VAL A 212 -22.50 -24.70 -8.35
CA VAL A 212 -23.25 -24.31 -7.14
C VAL A 212 -22.91 -25.33 -6.05
N LEU A 213 -22.81 -24.92 -4.79
CA LEU A 213 -23.01 -25.83 -3.65
C LEU A 213 -24.02 -25.21 -2.67
N TRP A 214 -24.95 -26.06 -2.20
CA TRP A 214 -25.97 -25.75 -1.20
C TRP A 214 -25.59 -26.38 0.14
N SER A 215 -25.98 -25.69 1.22
CA SER A 215 -26.04 -26.13 2.63
C SER A 215 -24.80 -26.85 3.19
#